data_AF-A0A661DSL1-F1
#
_entry.id   AF-A0A661DSL1-F1
#
_cell.length_a   1.000
_cell.length_b   1.000
_cell.length_c   1.000
_cell.angle_alpha   90.00
_cell.angle_beta   90.00
_cell.angle_gamma   90.00
#
_symmetry.space_group_name_H-M   'P 1'
#
loop_
_entity.id
_entity.type
_entity.pdbx_description
1 polymer ?
#
loop_
_entity_poly.entity_id
_entity_poly.type
_entity_poly.pdbx_seq_one_letter_code
_entity_poly.pdbx_strand_id
1 'polypeptide(L)'
;MRSPKMLKIVKRFLSADKEKQYEHTKCFTDVLKKLKKKENALKNKLKHENNEKNRKQIKKELEIVHAQRKKGIDALKKLKKNS
;
A
#
# COMPACT_ATOMS: atom_id res chain seq x y z
N MET A 1 -5.68 17.21 -8.30
CA MET A 1 -5.82 16.45 -7.03
C MET A 1 -7.06 15.55 -7.07
N ARG A 2 -6.92 14.23 -7.02
CA ARG A 2 -8.04 13.30 -6.74
C ARG A 2 -7.53 12.08 -5.98
N SER A 3 -7.66 12.09 -4.65
CA SER A 3 -7.63 10.86 -3.85
C SER A 3 -8.78 10.77 -2.83
N PRO A 4 -10.05 11.07 -3.21
CA PRO A 4 -11.18 10.97 -2.28
C PRO A 4 -11.49 9.52 -1.88
N LYS A 5 -11.13 8.53 -2.71
CA LYS A 5 -11.47 7.11 -2.47
C LYS A 5 -10.77 6.52 -1.24
N MET A 6 -9.48 6.82 -1.05
CA MET A 6 -8.72 6.35 0.11
C MET A 6 -9.22 6.98 1.41
N LEU A 7 -9.50 8.28 1.41
CA LEU A 7 -10.04 8.98 2.58
C LEU A 7 -11.45 8.49 2.95
N LYS A 8 -12.28 8.16 1.96
CA LYS A 8 -13.62 7.58 2.19
C LYS A 8 -13.55 6.25 2.92
N ILE A 9 -12.60 5.38 2.55
CA ILE A 9 -12.41 4.07 3.19
C ILE A 9 -11.97 4.25 4.64
N VAL A 10 -11.06 5.19 4.91
CA VAL A 10 -10.62 5.53 6.28
C VAL A 10 -11.77 6.08 7.13
N LYS A 11 -12.61 6.95 6.57
CA LYS A 11 -13.76 7.51 7.29
C LYS A 11 -14.79 6.44 7.63
N ARG A 12 -15.05 5.51 6.70
CA ARG A 12 -15.96 4.36 6.92
C ARG A 12 -15.41 3.37 7.96
N PHE A 13 -14.09 3.24 8.06
CA PHE A 13 -13.43 2.43 9.07
C PHE A 13 -13.64 2.99 10.48
N LEU A 14 -13.47 4.30 10.65
CA LEU A 14 -13.63 4.97 11.94
C LEU A 14 -15.08 4.93 12.48
N SER A 15 -16.06 4.74 11.59
CA SER A 15 -17.49 4.64 11.94
C SER A 15 -17.99 3.20 12.11
N ALA A 16 -17.14 2.18 11.97
CA ALA A 16 -17.56 0.78 11.97
C ALA A 16 -17.47 0.14 13.37
N ASP A 17 -18.33 -0.85 13.66
CA ASP A 17 -18.33 -1.65 14.88
C ASP A 17 -17.03 -2.47 15.05
N LYS A 18 -16.68 -2.90 16.26
CA LYS A 18 -15.36 -3.51 16.57
C LYS A 18 -15.03 -4.73 15.69
N GLU A 19 -16.00 -5.59 15.38
CA GLU A 19 -15.82 -6.71 14.44
C GLU A 19 -15.54 -6.24 13.01
N LYS A 20 -16.25 -5.20 12.55
CA LYS A 20 -16.03 -4.62 11.21
C LYS A 20 -14.68 -3.91 11.13
N GLN A 21 -14.22 -3.28 12.21
CA GLN A 21 -12.86 -2.71 12.29
C GLN A 21 -11.79 -3.81 12.16
N TYR A 22 -12.01 -4.98 12.78
CA TYR A 22 -11.11 -6.13 12.64
C TYR A 22 -11.04 -6.64 11.21
N GLU A 23 -12.20 -6.88 10.57
CA GLU A 23 -12.25 -7.34 9.17
C GLU A 23 -11.59 -6.35 8.21
N HIS A 24 -11.85 -5.05 8.40
CA HIS A 24 -11.25 -4.02 7.59
C HIS A 24 -9.73 -3.96 7.81
N THR A 25 -9.25 -4.14 9.05
CA THR A 25 -7.81 -4.18 9.38
C THR A 25 -7.13 -5.37 8.71
N LYS A 26 -7.80 -6.53 8.70
CA LYS A 26 -7.34 -7.74 8.01
C LYS A 26 -7.24 -7.51 6.50
N CYS A 27 -8.28 -6.96 5.89
CA CYS A 27 -8.29 -6.59 4.47
C CYS A 27 -7.15 -5.61 4.13
N PHE A 28 -6.95 -4.58 4.95
CA PHE A 28 -5.89 -3.59 4.76
C PHE A 28 -4.49 -4.22 4.86
N THR A 29 -4.30 -5.13 5.82
CA THR A 29 -3.06 -5.89 5.99
C THR A 29 -2.78 -6.78 4.77
N ASP A 30 -3.81 -7.38 4.19
CA ASP A 30 -3.70 -8.20 2.98
C ASP A 30 -3.26 -7.37 1.76
N VAL A 31 -3.82 -6.17 1.60
CA VAL A 31 -3.38 -5.22 0.55
C VAL A 31 -1.92 -4.84 0.75
N LEU A 32 -1.48 -4.56 1.97
CA LEU A 32 -0.07 -4.26 2.28
C LEU A 32 0.86 -5.45 1.98
N LYS A 33 0.42 -6.69 2.24
CA LYS A 33 1.17 -7.90 1.86
C LYS A 33 1.30 -8.02 0.34
N LYS A 34 0.23 -7.74 -0.41
CA LYS A 34 0.27 -7.75 -1.88
C LYS A 34 1.23 -6.69 -2.42
N LEU A 35 1.22 -5.48 -1.87
CA LEU A 35 2.17 -4.42 -2.22
C LEU A 35 3.62 -4.82 -1.90
N LYS A 36 3.87 -5.48 -0.76
CA LYS A 36 5.20 -6.05 -0.43
C LYS A 36 5.68 -7.04 -1.48
N LYS A 37 4.82 -7.97 -1.88
CA LYS A 37 5.15 -8.96 -2.93
C LYS A 37 5.46 -8.27 -4.25
N LYS A 38 4.65 -7.27 -4.65
CA LYS A 38 4.88 -6.50 -5.88
C LYS A 38 6.19 -5.72 -5.84
N GLU A 39 6.52 -5.07 -4.72
CA GLU A 39 7.79 -4.36 -4.53
C GLU A 39 9.00 -5.31 -4.69
N ASN A 40 8.94 -6.49 -4.08
CA ASN A 40 10.00 -7.50 -4.20
C ASN A 40 10.13 -8.02 -5.63
N ALA A 41 9.01 -8.27 -6.32
CA ALA A 41 9.03 -8.70 -7.71
C ALA A 41 9.65 -7.63 -8.63
N LEU A 42 9.34 -6.34 -8.42
CA LEU A 42 9.95 -5.23 -9.16
C LEU A 42 11.44 -5.09 -8.86
N LYS A 43 11.86 -5.25 -7.60
CA LYS A 43 13.28 -5.29 -7.22
C LYS A 43 14.03 -6.39 -7.94
N ASN A 44 13.46 -7.59 -8.00
CA ASN A 44 14.05 -8.72 -8.70
C ASN A 44 14.11 -8.46 -10.21
N LYS A 45 13.02 -7.99 -10.83
CA LYS A 45 13.02 -7.62 -12.25
C LYS A 45 14.10 -6.58 -12.57
N LEU A 46 14.28 -5.57 -11.72
CA LEU A 46 15.31 -4.53 -11.92
C LEU A 46 16.74 -5.08 -11.90
N LYS A 47 17.00 -6.16 -11.14
CA LYS A 47 18.33 -6.80 -11.07
C LYS A 47 18.69 -7.53 -12.36
N HIS A 48 17.71 -8.10 -13.05
CA HIS A 48 17.91 -8.88 -14.28
C HIS A 48 17.66 -8.07 -15.56
N GLU A 49 17.16 -6.84 -15.45
CA GLU A 49 16.88 -5.98 -16.59
C GLU A 49 18.14 -5.23 -17.03
N ASN A 50 18.56 -5.47 -18.27
CA ASN A 50 19.72 -4.83 -18.88
C ASN A 50 19.34 -3.61 -19.74
N ASN A 51 18.09 -3.49 -20.18
CA ASN A 51 17.64 -2.36 -20.96
C ASN A 51 17.42 -1.12 -20.09
N GLU A 52 18.16 -0.03 -20.34
CA GLU A 52 18.11 1.19 -19.53
C GLU A 52 16.71 1.82 -19.47
N LYS A 53 15.97 1.83 -20.59
CA LYS A 53 14.60 2.38 -20.63
C LYS A 53 13.66 1.58 -19.72
N ASN A 54 13.74 0.25 -19.80
CA ASN A 54 12.95 -0.64 -18.95
C ASN A 54 13.37 -0.50 -17.48
N ARG A 55 14.66 -0.38 -17.17
CA ARG A 55 15.13 -0.12 -15.80
C ARG A 55 14.56 1.17 -15.24
N LYS A 56 14.53 2.26 -16.02
CA LYS A 56 13.94 3.54 -15.60
C LYS A 56 12.44 3.38 -15.29
N GLN A 57 11.70 2.66 -16.13
CA GLN A 57 10.28 2.40 -15.91
C GLN A 57 10.04 1.55 -14.66
N ILE A 58 10.82 0.48 -14.46
CA ILE A 58 10.71 -0.40 -13.29
C ILE A 58 11.06 0.38 -12.01
N LYS A 59 12.09 1.24 -12.03
CA LYS A 59 12.42 2.13 -10.89
C LYS A 59 11.26 3.04 -10.54
N LYS A 60 10.65 3.70 -11.53
CA LYS A 60 9.50 4.59 -11.31
C LYS A 60 8.31 3.84 -10.71
N GLU A 61 8.01 2.64 -11.22
CA GLU A 61 6.93 1.82 -10.65
C GLU A 61 7.26 1.38 -9.21
N LEU A 62 8.51 1.03 -8.94
CA LEU A 62 8.99 0.63 -7.63
C LEU A 62 8.87 1.78 -6.61
N GLU A 63 9.20 3.01 -7.00
CA GLU A 63 9.02 4.20 -6.16
C GLU A 63 7.55 4.44 -5.82
N ILE A 64 6.65 4.30 -6.79
CA ILE A 64 5.20 4.45 -6.59
C ILE A 64 4.69 3.39 -5.61
N VAL A 65 5.04 2.12 -5.84
CA VAL A 65 4.61 1.00 -4.98
C VAL A 65 5.17 1.17 -3.56
N HIS A 66 6.43 1.59 -3.43
CA HIS A 66 7.05 1.84 -2.15
C HIS A 66 6.35 2.98 -1.39
N ALA A 67 6.07 4.10 -2.06
CA ALA A 67 5.35 5.24 -1.48
C ALA A 67 3.92 4.86 -1.06
N GLN A 68 3.20 4.08 -1.87
CA GLN A 68 1.87 3.58 -1.55
C GLN A 68 1.89 2.68 -0.31
N ARG A 69 2.86 1.75 -0.24
CA ARG A 69 3.01 0.86 0.89
C ARG A 69 3.36 1.61 2.18
N LYS A 70 4.28 2.57 2.11
CA LYS A 70 4.65 3.42 3.26
C LYS A 70 3.42 4.17 3.79
N LYS A 71 2.67 4.84 2.90
CA LYS A 71 1.42 5.53 3.26
C LYS A 71 0.38 4.59 3.89
N GLY A 72 0.24 3.37 3.38
CA GLY A 72 -0.67 2.38 3.98
C GLY A 72 -0.20 1.92 5.37
N ILE A 73 1.10 1.70 5.58
CA ILE A 73 1.64 1.37 6.91
C ILE A 73 1.40 2.52 7.90
N ASP A 74 1.65 3.76 7.49
CA ASP A 74 1.38 4.94 8.31
C ASP A 74 -0.10 5.08 8.66
N ALA A 75 -1.00 4.85 7.69
CA ALA A 75 -2.44 4.83 7.94
C ALA A 75 -2.81 3.75 8.98
N LEU A 76 -2.27 2.54 8.83
CA LEU A 76 -2.52 1.44 9.77
C LEU A 76 -2.03 1.76 11.19
N LYS A 77 -0.85 2.38 11.32
CA LYS A 77 -0.31 2.81 12.62
C LYS A 77 -1.20 3.86 13.27
N LYS A 78 -1.72 4.82 12.50
CA LYS A 78 -2.64 5.85 13.00
C LYS A 78 -3.97 5.24 13.45
N LEU A 79 -4.50 4.26 12.72
CA LEU A 79 -5.70 3.53 13.12
C LEU A 79 -5.49 2.80 14.45
N LYS A 80 -4.38 2.06 14.61
CA LYS A 80 -4.08 1.35 15.87
C LYS A 80 -3.82 2.27 17.07
N LYS A 81 -3.36 3.51 16.86
CA LYS A 81 -3.11 4.48 17.94
C LYS A 81 -4.39 5.16 18.46
N ASN A 82 -5.45 5.14 17.66
CA ASN A 82 -6.73 5.80 17.96
C ASN A 82 -7.85 4.79 18.30
N SER A 83 -7.53 3.50 18.44
CA SER A 83 -8.44 2.42 18.85
C SER A 83 -8.20 2.01 20.30
#